data_AF-A0A438FSX8-F1
#
_entry.id   AF-A0A438FSX8-F1
#
_cell.length_a   1.000
_cell.length_b   1.000
_cell.length_c   1.000
_cell.angle_alpha   90.00
_cell.angle_beta   90.00
_cell.angle_gamma   90.00
#
_symmetry.space_group_name_H-M   'P 1'
#
loop_
_entity.id
_entity.type
_entity.pdbx_description
1 polymer ?
#
loop_
_entity_poly.entity_id
_entity_poly.type
_entity_poly.pdbx_seq_one_letter_code
_entity_poly.pdbx_strand_id
1 'polypeptide(L)' 'MAVNESGLAFMTHAVVGGIYIIRYAVGSTLTETRHWDNPWELIQEKAQLVLQELGLALEED' A
#
# COMPACT_ATOMS: atom_id res chain seq x y z
N MET A 1 4.08 6.45 9.17
CA MET A 1 3.26 7.29 8.24
C MET A 1 2.47 6.39 7.32
N ALA A 2 1.18 6.68 7.09
CA ALA A 2 0.30 5.82 6.30
C ALA A 2 0.37 6.13 4.79
N VAL A 3 -0.01 5.18 3.93
CA VAL A 3 -0.01 5.40 2.46
C VAL A 3 -0.92 6.59 2.09
N ASN A 4 -2.14 6.65 2.61
CA ASN A 4 -3.07 7.74 2.27
C ASN A 4 -2.60 9.13 2.72
N GLU A 5 -1.76 9.21 3.76
CA GLU A 5 -1.21 10.47 4.28
C GLU A 5 -0.15 11.05 3.33
N SER A 6 0.50 10.20 2.52
CA SER A 6 1.55 10.63 1.58
C SER A 6 1.03 11.49 0.42
N GLY A 7 -0.25 11.42 0.10
CA GLY A 7 -0.85 12.04 -1.08
C GLY A 7 -0.42 11.43 -2.43
N LEU A 8 0.50 10.46 -2.43
CA LEU A 8 1.01 9.79 -3.64
C LEU A 8 0.07 8.70 -4.15
N ALA A 9 -0.69 8.07 -3.25
CA ALA A 9 -1.75 7.12 -3.58
C ALA A 9 -2.88 7.21 -2.54
N PHE A 10 -4.10 6.87 -2.96
CA PHE A 10 -5.25 6.76 -2.07
C PHE A 10 -5.88 5.37 -2.16
N MET A 11 -6.01 4.71 -1.03
CA MET A 11 -6.56 3.37 -0.89
C MET A 11 -7.74 3.35 0.07
N THR A 12 -8.63 2.38 -0.13
CA THR A 12 -9.73 2.10 0.80
C THR A 12 -9.47 0.83 1.57
N HIS A 13 -10.23 0.59 2.64
CA HIS A 13 -10.22 -0.68 3.35
C HIS A 13 -11.63 -1.29 3.37
N ALA A 14 -11.70 -2.59 3.67
CA ALA A 14 -12.94 -3.30 3.94
C ALA A 14 -12.69 -4.41 4.96
N VAL A 15 -13.73 -4.80 5.70
CA VAL A 15 -13.71 -6.00 6.54
C VAL A 15 -14.57 -7.07 5.89
N VAL A 16 -13.96 -8.17 5.46
CA VAL A 16 -14.65 -9.28 4.79
C VAL A 16 -14.40 -10.56 5.57
N GLY A 17 -15.46 -11.19 6.08
CA GLY A 17 -15.33 -12.39 6.91
C GLY A 17 -14.49 -12.17 8.18
N GLY A 18 -14.45 -10.95 8.72
CA GLY A 18 -13.62 -10.58 9.88
C GLY A 18 -12.16 -10.23 9.55
N ILE A 19 -11.75 -10.31 8.27
CA ILE A 19 -10.40 -9.98 7.82
C ILE A 19 -10.37 -8.53 7.33
N TYR A 20 -9.43 -7.74 7.85
CA TYR A 20 -9.20 -6.37 7.38
C TYR A 20 -8.35 -6.39 6.10
N ILE A 21 -8.89 -5.84 5.01
CA ILE A 21 -8.30 -5.86 3.68
C ILE A 21 -8.10 -4.43 3.19
N ILE A 22 -6.90 -4.13 2.67
CA ILE A 22 -6.62 -2.89 1.94
C ILE A 22 -6.89 -3.13 0.45
N ARG A 23 -7.59 -2.19 -0.19
CA ARG A 23 -7.97 -2.27 -1.61
C ARG A 23 -7.42 -1.08 -2.39
N TYR A 24 -6.71 -1.41 -3.46
CA TYR A 24 -6.30 -0.47 -4.50
C TYR A 24 -7.15 -0.73 -5.75
N ALA A 25 -7.98 0.24 -6.15
CA ALA A 25 -8.89 0.10 -7.29
C ALA A 25 -8.22 0.63 -8.55
N VAL A 26 -7.92 -0.29 -9.48
CA VAL A 26 -7.28 0.03 -10.76
C VAL A 26 -8.33 0.02 -11.87
N GLY A 27 -8.22 0.95 -12.83
CA GLY A 27 -9.13 1.03 -13.99
C GLY A 27 -10.20 2.10 -13.89
N SER A 28 -9.95 3.19 -13.17
CA SER A 28 -10.76 4.40 -13.27
C SER A 28 -10.56 5.06 -14.64
N THR A 29 -11.41 6.01 -15.02
CA THR A 29 -11.41 6.67 -16.34
C THR A 29 -10.09 7.33 -16.71
N LEU A 30 -9.26 7.70 -15.72
CA LEU A 30 -7.94 8.32 -15.93
C LEU A 30 -6.76 7.40 -15.58
N THR A 31 -7.02 6.12 -15.28
CA THR A 31 -5.95 5.17 -14.98
C THR A 31 -5.23 4.73 -16.25
N GLU A 32 -3.92 4.94 -16.26
CA GLU A 32 -2.95 4.51 -17.28
C GLU A 32 -1.85 3.67 -16.61
N THR A 33 -1.06 2.90 -17.37
CA THR A 33 0.01 2.03 -16.84
C THR A 33 0.98 2.74 -15.89
N ARG A 34 1.33 4.02 -16.15
CA ARG A 34 2.18 4.83 -15.25
C ARG A 34 1.63 5.02 -13.83
N HIS A 35 0.35 4.74 -13.59
CA HIS A 35 -0.28 4.79 -12.28
C HIS A 35 -0.24 3.43 -11.54
N TRP A 36 0.41 2.41 -12.12
CA TRP A 36 0.56 1.08 -11.54
C TRP A 36 1.86 0.94 -10.74
N ASP A 37 2.99 1.41 -11.30
CA ASP A 37 4.32 1.16 -10.71
C ASP A 37 4.52 1.93 -9.39
N ASN A 38 4.20 3.23 -9.37
CA ASN A 38 4.46 4.09 -8.20
C ASN A 38 3.71 3.65 -6.93
N PRO A 39 2.43 3.24 -6.97
CA PRO A 39 1.72 2.82 -5.76
C PRO A 39 2.21 1.50 -5.17
N TRP A 40 2.72 0.57 -6.00
CA TRP A 40 3.23 -0.70 -5.50
C TRP A 40 4.53 -0.51 -4.69
N GLU A 41 5.48 0.25 -5.22
CA GLU A 41 6.72 0.60 -4.51
C GLU A 41 6.43 1.32 -3.19
N LEU A 42 5.50 2.28 -3.21
CA LEU A 42 5.07 3.01 -2.02
C LEU A 42 4.47 2.07 -0.95
N ILE A 43 3.67 1.08 -1.35
CA ILE A 43 3.10 0.10 -0.41
C ILE A 43 4.24 -0.71 0.25
N GLN A 44 5.21 -1.18 -0.53
CA GLN A 44 6.35 -1.94 -0.01
C GLN A 44 7.20 -1.09 0.95
N GLU A 45 7.50 0.16 0.59
CA GLU A 45 8.22 1.11 1.44
C GLU A 45 7.52 1.30 2.79
N LYS A 46 6.20 1.59 2.78
CA LYS A 46 5.44 1.79 4.02
C LYS A 46 5.30 0.50 4.83
N ALA A 47 5.14 -0.65 4.17
CA ALA A 47 5.11 -1.94 4.85
C ALA A 47 6.44 -2.22 5.57
N GLN A 48 7.58 -1.94 4.91
CA GLN A 48 8.90 -2.15 5.51
C GLN A 48 9.12 -1.26 6.74
N LEU A 49 8.70 0.00 6.69
CA LEU A 49 8.75 0.88 7.87
C LEU A 49 7.93 0.33 9.04
N VAL A 50 6.73 -0.18 8.78
CA VAL A 50 5.89 -0.81 9.81
C VAL A 50 6.55 -2.07 10.37
N LEU A 51 7.15 -2.91 9.53
CA LEU A 51 7.87 -4.10 9.98
C LEU A 51 9.09 -3.72 10.84
N GLN A 52 9.85 -2.69 10.46
CA GLN A 52 10.96 -2.17 11.24
C GLN A 52 10.52 -1.65 12.60
N GLU A 53 9.44 -0.86 12.65
CA GLU A 53 8.84 -0.38 13.91
C GLU A 53 8.39 -1.53 14.81
N LEU A 54 7.94 -2.63 14.23
CA LEU A 54 7.51 -3.84 14.96
C LEU A 54 8.69 -4.79 15.29
N GLY A 55 9.91 -4.50 14.86
CA GLY A 55 11.07 -5.38 15.04
C GLY A 55 11.01 -6.68 14.22
N LEU A 56 10.23 -6.68 13.14
CA LEU A 56 9.98 -7.82 12.24
C LEU A 56 10.62 -7.62 10.85
N ALA A 57 11.53 -6.65 10.70
CA ALA A 57 12.21 -6.42 9.44
C ALA A 57 13.00 -7.68 9.03
N LEU A 58 12.70 -8.20 7.85
CA LEU A 58 13.48 -9.27 7.24
C LEU A 58 14.82 -8.68 6.79
N GLU A 59 15.92 -9.33 7.15
CA GLU A 59 17.21 -9.08 6.48
C GLU A 59 17.05 -9.52 5.02
N GLU A 60 17.36 -8.63 4.07
CA GLU A 60 17.41 -9.00 2.66
C GLU A 60 18.67 -9.83 2.41
N ASP A 61 18.53 -11.07 1.90
CA ASP A 61 19.61 -11.94 1.40
C ASP A 61 20.22 -11.40 0.10
#